data_AF-A0A8T6DJM1-F1
#
_entry.id   AF-A0A8T6DJM1-F1
#
_cell.length_a   1.000
_cell.length_b   1.000
_cell.length_c   1.000
_cell.angle_alpha   90.00
_cell.angle_beta   90.00
_cell.angle_gamma   90.00
#
_symmetry.space_group_name_H-M   'P 1'
#
loop_
_entity.id
_entity.type
_entity.pdbx_description
1 polymer ?
#
loop_
_entity_poly.entity_id
_entity_poly.type
_entity_poly.pdbx_seq_one_letter_code
_entity_poly.pdbx_strand_id
1 'polypeptide(L)'
;MEAAGAAPIVQGAPVLKPETVASAIRIGNPANWVGAVAARDESGGTVDAVTDGEILEAYGLLPSMEGIFCEPASAAGVAGLIKQARAGADFSSATVVCIITGTGLKDTPVAEQLMTRPPETAPPDMREVARVIAG
;
A
#
# COMPACT_ATOMS: atom_id res chain seq x y z
N MET A 1 6.58 0.31 7.19
CA MET A 1 5.67 1.44 7.42
C MET A 1 4.44 0.93 8.14
N GLU A 2 3.90 1.72 9.07
CA GLU A 2 2.58 1.50 9.65
C GLU A 2 1.53 2.34 8.88
N ALA A 3 0.25 1.99 8.97
CA ALA A 3 -0.82 2.87 8.51
C ALA A 3 -1.08 3.95 9.58
N ALA A 4 -1.27 5.20 9.19
CA ALA A 4 -1.35 6.34 10.13
C ALA A 4 -2.41 6.17 11.24
N GLY A 5 -3.57 5.60 10.91
CA GLY A 5 -4.63 5.31 11.89
C GLY A 5 -4.40 4.05 12.75
N ALA A 6 -3.29 3.34 12.52
CA ALA A 6 -2.87 2.15 13.27
C ALA A 6 -1.33 2.12 13.40
N ALA A 7 -0.73 3.23 13.83
CA ALA A 7 0.74 3.41 13.91
C ALA A 7 1.28 3.48 15.36
N PRO A 8 1.11 2.41 16.16
CA PRO A 8 1.51 2.43 17.56
C PRO A 8 3.02 2.57 17.77
N ILE A 9 3.86 1.96 16.93
CA ILE A 9 5.32 2.06 17.08
C ILE A 9 5.80 3.48 16.76
N VAL A 10 5.22 4.12 15.73
CA VAL A 10 5.50 5.53 15.41
C VAL A 10 5.05 6.46 16.54
N GLN A 11 3.87 6.20 17.13
CA GLN A 11 3.32 7.01 18.23
C GLN A 11 3.99 6.74 19.58
N GLY A 12 4.74 5.64 19.72
CA GLY A 12 5.33 5.21 20.99
C GLY A 12 4.31 4.76 22.04
N ALA A 13 3.05 4.53 21.66
CA ALA A 13 1.96 4.13 22.55
C ALA A 13 0.89 3.30 21.82
N PRO A 14 0.19 2.38 22.51
CA PRO A 14 -0.87 1.60 21.89
C PRO A 14 -2.00 2.47 21.30
N VAL A 15 -2.48 2.10 20.11
CA VAL A 15 -3.66 2.69 19.47
C VAL A 15 -4.88 1.87 19.85
N LEU A 16 -5.76 2.42 20.69
CA LEU A 16 -6.92 1.68 21.22
C LEU A 16 -7.98 1.33 20.17
N LYS A 17 -8.07 2.14 19.11
CA LYS A 17 -9.04 1.97 18.01
C LYS A 17 -8.30 2.08 16.67
N PRO A 18 -7.52 1.04 16.30
CA PRO A 18 -6.75 1.08 15.06
C PRO A 18 -7.69 1.05 13.85
N GLU A 19 -7.51 1.98 12.92
CA GLU A 19 -8.34 2.10 11.72
C GLU A 19 -7.48 2.35 10.48
N THR A 20 -7.73 1.58 9.43
CA THR A 20 -7.08 1.70 8.11
C THR A 20 -7.77 0.76 7.12
N VAL A 21 -7.73 1.11 5.83
CA VAL A 21 -8.07 0.23 4.71
C VAL A 21 -7.14 -0.99 4.61
N ALA A 22 -5.90 -0.89 5.13
CA ALA A 22 -4.92 -1.96 5.12
C ALA A 22 -5.11 -2.94 6.29
N SER A 23 -6.13 -3.81 6.16
CA SER A 23 -6.61 -4.71 7.22
C SER A 23 -5.51 -5.54 7.91
N ALA A 24 -4.52 -6.05 7.17
CA ALA A 24 -3.43 -6.88 7.70
C ALA A 24 -2.48 -6.14 8.65
N ILE A 25 -2.42 -4.81 8.59
CA ILE A 25 -1.62 -3.97 9.49
C ILE A 25 -2.50 -3.09 10.38
N ARG A 26 -3.80 -3.38 10.50
CA ARG A 26 -4.72 -2.71 11.44
C ARG A 26 -4.51 -3.22 12.87
N ILE A 27 -3.32 -2.98 13.41
CA ILE A 27 -2.84 -3.48 14.70
C ILE A 27 -2.55 -2.30 15.63
N GLY A 28 -3.25 -2.23 16.75
CA GLY A 28 -3.08 -1.15 17.73
C GLY A 28 -2.06 -1.45 18.83
N ASN A 29 -1.71 -2.71 19.04
CA ASN A 29 -0.74 -3.15 20.04
C ASN A 29 0.05 -4.37 19.53
N PRO A 30 1.13 -4.17 18.77
CA PRO A 30 1.87 -5.26 18.13
C PRO A 30 2.51 -6.19 19.16
N ALA A 31 2.31 -7.49 18.99
CA ALA A 31 2.86 -8.51 19.89
C ALA A 31 4.39 -8.47 19.99
N ASN A 32 5.08 -8.15 18.89
CA ASN A 32 6.54 -8.04 18.84
C ASN A 32 7.02 -6.58 18.78
N TRP A 33 6.45 -5.71 19.62
CA TRP A 33 6.84 -4.29 19.68
C TRP A 33 8.34 -4.11 19.93
N VAL A 34 8.86 -4.75 20.98
CA VAL A 34 10.25 -4.60 21.40
C VAL A 34 11.20 -5.04 20.30
N GLY A 35 10.91 -6.16 19.63
CA GLY A 35 11.72 -6.64 18.51
C GLY A 35 11.70 -5.69 17.31
N ALA A 36 10.57 -5.06 17.01
CA ALA A 36 10.48 -4.08 15.93
C ALA A 36 11.27 -2.79 16.22
N VAL A 37 11.23 -2.29 17.46
CA VAL A 37 12.03 -1.14 17.90
C VAL A 37 13.52 -1.47 17.89
N ALA A 38 13.90 -2.63 18.42
CA ALA A 38 15.30 -3.08 18.38
C ALA A 38 15.82 -3.18 16.94
N ALA A 39 15.06 -3.79 16.03
CA ALA A 39 15.46 -3.91 14.62
C ALA A 39 15.63 -2.54 13.94
N ARG A 40 14.77 -1.56 14.25
CA ARG A 40 14.91 -0.17 13.79
C ARG A 40 16.23 0.43 14.29
N ASP A 41 16.47 0.34 15.60
CA ASP A 41 17.60 1.00 16.25
C ASP A 41 18.94 0.35 15.85
N GLU A 42 19.01 -0.98 15.80
CA GLU A 42 20.20 -1.76 15.40
C GLU A 42 20.56 -1.55 13.92
N SER A 43 19.57 -1.38 13.04
CA SER A 43 19.82 -1.13 11.62
C SER A 43 20.11 0.34 11.29
N GLY A 44 19.91 1.26 12.24
CA GLY A 44 19.91 2.70 11.98
C GLY A 44 18.78 3.15 11.05
N GLY A 45 17.76 2.31 10.87
CA GLY A 45 16.62 2.56 10.01
C GLY A 45 15.54 3.38 10.70
N THR A 46 14.36 3.41 10.08
CA THR A 46 13.19 4.13 10.61
C THR A 46 11.93 3.27 10.53
N VAL A 47 11.02 3.53 11.45
CA VAL A 47 9.62 3.12 11.33
C VAL A 47 8.82 4.40 11.20
N ASP A 48 8.07 4.52 10.11
CA ASP A 48 7.27 5.70 9.78
C ASP A 48 5.85 5.26 9.38
N ALA A 49 4.92 6.22 9.36
CA ALA A 49 3.52 6.03 9.05
C ALA A 49 3.17 6.61 7.67
N VAL A 50 2.26 5.93 6.97
CA VAL A 50 1.65 6.41 5.72
C VAL A 50 0.14 6.45 5.86
N THR A 51 -0.50 7.43 5.23
CA THR A 51 -1.96 7.58 5.21
C THR A 51 -2.61 6.54 4.30
N ASP A 52 -3.89 6.25 4.51
CA ASP A 52 -4.65 5.38 3.61
C ASP A 52 -4.66 5.92 2.16
N GLY A 53 -4.64 7.23 1.97
CA GLY A 53 -4.50 7.83 0.64
C GLY A 53 -3.19 7.48 -0.05
N GLU A 54 -2.06 7.56 0.67
CA GLU A 54 -0.75 7.16 0.16
C GLU A 54 -0.67 5.65 -0.10
N ILE A 55 -1.29 4.84 0.77
CA ILE A 55 -1.39 3.38 0.57
C ILE A 55 -2.17 3.06 -0.70
N LEU A 56 -3.33 3.68 -0.91
CA LEU A 56 -4.19 3.45 -2.08
C LEU A 56 -3.54 3.97 -3.37
N GLU A 57 -2.80 5.07 -3.29
CA GLU A 57 -1.98 5.57 -4.40
C GLU A 57 -0.95 4.51 -4.82
N ALA A 58 -0.12 4.04 -3.89
CA ALA A 58 0.89 3.02 -4.18
C ALA A 58 0.26 1.70 -4.66
N TYR A 59 -0.87 1.31 -4.05
CA TYR A 59 -1.63 0.13 -4.43
C TYR A 59 -2.14 0.19 -5.87
N GLY A 60 -2.57 1.36 -6.35
CA GLY A 60 -2.99 1.56 -7.74
C GLY A 60 -1.81 1.64 -8.73
N LEU A 61 -0.67 2.19 -8.31
CA LEU A 61 0.54 2.29 -9.14
C LEU A 61 1.18 0.92 -9.43
N LEU A 62 1.25 0.04 -8.43
CA LEU A 62 1.89 -1.27 -8.57
C LEU A 62 1.36 -2.15 -9.73
N PRO A 63 0.04 -2.37 -9.88
CA PRO A 63 -0.48 -3.15 -11.00
C PRO A 63 -0.44 -2.39 -12.33
N SER A 64 -0.59 -1.05 -12.31
CA SER A 64 -0.66 -0.24 -13.53
C SER A 64 0.71 0.07 -14.14
N MET A 65 1.77 0.11 -13.33
CA MET A 65 3.14 0.40 -13.78
C MET A 65 4.02 -0.86 -13.83
N GLU A 66 3.87 -1.76 -12.85
CA GLU A 66 4.79 -2.89 -12.66
C GLU A 66 4.12 -4.26 -12.86
N GLY A 67 2.80 -4.32 -13.06
CA GLY A 67 2.06 -5.58 -13.17
C GLY A 67 2.02 -6.40 -11.88
N ILE A 68 2.28 -5.78 -10.73
CA ILE A 68 2.28 -6.43 -9.41
C ILE A 68 0.96 -6.16 -8.70
N PHE A 69 0.14 -7.19 -8.51
CA PHE A 69 -1.12 -7.09 -7.77
C PHE A 69 -0.98 -7.62 -6.34
N CYS A 70 -0.82 -6.72 -5.38
CA CYS A 70 -0.67 -7.03 -3.95
C CYS A 70 -1.89 -6.60 -3.12
N GLU A 71 -1.95 -6.97 -1.84
CA GLU A 71 -2.95 -6.42 -0.90
C GLU A 71 -2.57 -4.98 -0.46
N PRO A 72 -3.51 -4.17 0.06
CA PRO A 72 -3.22 -2.79 0.48
C PRO A 72 -2.10 -2.68 1.52
N ALA A 73 -2.02 -3.60 2.49
CA ALA A 73 -0.95 -3.61 3.49
C ALA A 73 0.45 -3.80 2.88
N SER A 74 0.57 -4.59 1.81
CA SER A 74 1.84 -4.75 1.08
C SER A 74 2.27 -3.47 0.36
N ALA A 75 1.31 -2.66 -0.10
CA ALA A 75 1.59 -1.39 -0.75
C ALA A 75 2.14 -0.33 0.22
N ALA A 76 1.96 -0.48 1.53
CA ALA A 76 2.43 0.49 2.52
C ALA A 76 3.96 0.69 2.51
N GLY A 77 4.74 -0.35 2.17
CA GLY A 77 6.20 -0.22 2.01
C GLY A 77 6.57 0.69 0.83
N VAL A 78 5.88 0.51 -0.30
CA VAL A 78 6.07 1.31 -1.52
C VAL A 78 5.57 2.74 -1.30
N ALA A 79 4.43 2.92 -0.63
CA ALA A 79 3.94 4.23 -0.21
C ALA A 79 4.98 4.97 0.64
N GLY A 80 5.63 4.27 1.56
CA GLY A 80 6.73 4.82 2.36
C GLY A 80 7.91 5.29 1.52
N LEU A 81 8.33 4.48 0.55
CA LEU A 81 9.39 4.85 -0.38
C LEU A 81 9.03 6.10 -1.19
N ILE A 82 7.82 6.15 -1.75
CA ILE A 82 7.31 7.31 -2.49
C ILE A 82 7.30 8.57 -1.60
N LYS A 83 6.79 8.44 -0.37
CA LYS A 83 6.75 9.54 0.61
C LYS A 83 8.16 10.08 0.89
N GLN A 84 9.13 9.21 1.15
CA GLN A 84 10.51 9.61 1.43
C GLN A 84 11.17 10.27 0.21
N ALA A 85 10.97 9.73 -0.99
CA ALA A 85 11.48 10.33 -2.22
C ALA A 85 10.88 11.74 -2.45
N ARG A 86 9.56 11.91 -2.23
CA ARG A 86 8.88 13.22 -2.28
C ARG A 86 9.40 14.20 -1.23
N ALA A 87 9.85 13.70 -0.08
CA ALA A 87 10.48 14.50 0.98
C ALA A 87 11.95 14.85 0.68
N GLY A 88 12.49 14.44 -0.47
CA GLY A 88 13.85 14.77 -0.90
C GLY A 88 14.91 13.73 -0.56
N ALA A 89 14.52 12.54 -0.08
CA ALA A 89 15.46 11.44 0.05
C ALA A 89 15.96 10.99 -1.33
N ASP A 90 17.28 10.91 -1.50
CA ASP A 90 17.91 10.44 -2.74
C ASP A 90 18.24 8.95 -2.66
N PHE A 91 17.65 8.18 -3.56
CA PHE A 91 17.85 6.74 -3.69
C PHE A 91 18.58 6.36 -5.00
N SER A 92 19.12 7.33 -5.76
CA SER A 92 19.67 7.05 -7.10
C SER A 92 20.85 6.10 -7.10
N SER A 93 21.61 6.03 -6.01
CA SER A 93 22.73 5.10 -5.81
C SER A 93 22.40 3.90 -4.92
N ALA A 94 21.13 3.75 -4.52
CA ALA A 94 20.70 2.72 -3.58
C ALA A 94 19.95 1.58 -4.28
N THR A 95 20.11 0.36 -3.76
CA THR A 95 19.19 -0.73 -4.06
C THR A 95 18.16 -0.78 -2.95
N VAL A 96 16.90 -0.51 -3.28
CA VAL A 96 15.78 -0.55 -2.32
C VAL A 96 14.95 -1.81 -2.57
N VAL A 97 14.62 -2.54 -1.49
CA VAL A 97 13.77 -3.72 -1.55
C VAL A 97 12.47 -3.45 -0.79
N CYS A 98 11.34 -3.53 -1.47
CA CYS A 98 10.01 -3.47 -0.87
C CYS A 98 9.44 -4.89 -0.73
N ILE A 99 9.01 -5.27 0.47
CA ILE A 99 8.47 -6.61 0.75
C ILE A 99 6.97 -6.63 0.46
N ILE A 100 6.55 -7.46 -0.47
CA ILE A 100 5.15 -7.75 -0.77
C ILE A 100 4.72 -8.97 0.05
N THR A 101 3.97 -8.74 1.13
CA THR A 101 3.57 -9.76 2.11
C THR A 101 2.38 -10.61 1.65
N GLY A 102 1.56 -10.07 0.73
CA GLY A 102 0.31 -10.71 0.31
C GLY A 102 -0.09 -10.35 -1.11
N THR A 103 -0.75 -11.30 -1.76
CA THR A 103 -1.36 -11.16 -3.09
C THR A 103 -2.65 -10.34 -2.99
N GLY A 104 -2.94 -9.54 -4.02
CA GLY A 104 -4.17 -8.74 -4.10
C GLY A 104 -5.45 -9.56 -4.17
N LEU A 105 -5.35 -10.86 -4.47
CA LEU A 105 -6.50 -11.78 -4.44
C LEU A 105 -7.03 -12.05 -3.02
N LYS A 106 -6.31 -11.66 -1.97
CA LYS A 106 -6.79 -11.76 -0.59
C LYS A 106 -7.82 -10.69 -0.23
N ASP A 107 -7.79 -9.53 -0.89
CA ASP A 107 -8.58 -8.36 -0.53
C ASP A 107 -9.10 -7.66 -1.79
N THR A 108 -10.05 -8.31 -2.46
CA THR A 108 -10.65 -7.83 -3.72
C THR A 108 -11.61 -6.64 -3.56
N PRO A 109 -12.32 -6.42 -2.43
CA PRO A 109 -13.23 -5.27 -2.31
C PRO A 109 -12.54 -3.91 -2.46
N VAL A 110 -11.30 -3.77 -2.00
CA VAL A 110 -10.53 -2.52 -2.17
C VAL A 110 -10.21 -2.28 -3.64
N ALA A 111 -9.90 -3.34 -4.40
CA ALA A 111 -9.70 -3.24 -5.85
C ALA A 111 -10.96 -2.75 -6.57
N GLU A 112 -12.12 -3.31 -6.19
CA GLU A 112 -13.41 -2.92 -6.76
C GLU A 112 -13.75 -1.45 -6.49
N GLN A 113 -13.43 -0.94 -5.29
CA GLN A 113 -13.65 0.46 -4.92
C GLN A 113 -12.78 1.45 -5.71
N LEU A 114 -11.59 1.01 -6.15
CA LEU A 114 -10.68 1.82 -6.95
C LEU A 114 -10.97 1.75 -8.46
N MET A 115 -11.91 0.89 -8.90
CA MET A 115 -12.32 0.85 -10.30
C MET A 115 -13.00 2.16 -10.70
N THR A 116 -12.31 2.98 -11.49
CA THR A 116 -12.83 4.24 -12.03
C THR A 116 -13.71 4.03 -13.26
N ARG A 117 -13.51 2.92 -13.99
CA ARG A 117 -14.32 2.53 -15.14
C ARG A 117 -14.94 1.16 -14.90
N PRO A 118 -16.24 1.07 -14.61
CA PRO A 118 -16.91 -0.22 -14.47
C PRO A 118 -16.87 -0.99 -15.80
N PRO A 119 -16.99 -2.32 -15.78
CA PRO A 119 -17.06 -3.10 -17.00
C PRO A 119 -18.26 -2.65 -17.86
N GLU A 120 -17.99 -2.26 -19.10
CA GLU A 120 -19.03 -1.90 -20.07
C GLU A 120 -19.46 -3.11 -20.88
N THR A 121 -20.76 -3.28 -21.07
CA THR A 121 -21.30 -4.34 -21.91
C THR A 121 -21.40 -3.89 -23.36
N ALA A 122 -20.84 -4.67 -24.29
CA ALA A 122 -21.00 -4.46 -25.72
C ALA A 122 -21.69 -5.67 -26.37
N PRO A 123 -22.47 -5.49 -27.45
CA PRO A 123 -22.86 -6.60 -28.32
C PRO A 123 -21.64 -7.40 -28.78
N PRO A 124 -21.79 -8.71 -29.09
CA PRO A 124 -20.71 -9.54 -29.62
C PRO A 124 -20.40 -9.19 -31.09
N ASP A 125 -20.11 -7.90 -31.35
CA ASP A 125 -19.78 -7.31 -32.63
C ASP A 125 -18.47 -6.51 -32.49
N MET A 126 -17.55 -6.73 -33.42
CA MET A 126 -16.21 -6.14 -33.38
C MET A 126 -16.22 -4.61 -33.43
N ARG A 127 -17.17 -4.00 -34.15
CA ARG A 127 -17.25 -2.54 -34.29
C ARG A 127 -17.77 -1.91 -33.00
N GLU A 128 -18.73 -2.56 -32.35
CA GLU A 128 -19.26 -2.12 -31.06
C GLU A 128 -18.20 -2.24 -29.96
N VAL A 129 -17.46 -3.36 -29.90
CA VAL A 129 -16.33 -3.52 -28.97
C VAL A 129 -15.25 -2.46 -29.22
N ALA A 130 -14.88 -2.21 -30.48
CA ALA A 130 -13.89 -1.19 -30.81
C ALA A 130 -14.34 0.23 -30.41
N ARG A 131 -15.63 0.56 -30.54
CA ARG A 131 -16.18 1.85 -30.09
C ARG A 131 -16.05 2.03 -28.58
N VAL A 132 -16.34 0.98 -27.79
CA VAL A 132 -16.23 1.00 -26.32
C VAL A 132 -14.78 1.14 -25.85
N ILE A 133 -13.83 0.46 -26.50
CA ILE A 133 -12.41 0.55 -26.13
C ILE A 133 -11.81 1.92 -26.49
N ALA A 134 -12.26 2.54 -27.57
CA ALA A 134 -11.74 3.81 -28.08
C ALA A 134 -12.32 5.06 -27.38
N GLY A 135 -13.35 4.89 -26.53
CA GLY A 135 -13.88 5.93 -25.64
C GLY A 135 -13.07 6.08 -24.36
#